data_AF-A0A526YT33-F1
#
_entry.id   AF-A0A526YT33-F1
#
_cell.length_a   1.000
_cell.length_b   1.000
_cell.length_c   1.000
_cell.angle_alpha   90.00
_cell.angle_beta   90.00
_cell.angle_gamma   90.00
#
_symmetry.space_group_name_H-M   'P 1'
#
loop_
_entity.id
_entity.type
_entity.pdbx_description
1 polymer ?
#
loop_
_entity_poly.entity_id
_entity_poly.type
_entity_poly.pdbx_seq_one_letter_code
_entity_poly.pdbx_strand_id
1 'polypeptide(L)' 'YLHGLFSADAFRAKFLENLGVKGGGIDYRAEVERALDEIAAELETHLDCDAIFGLAR' A
#
# COMPACT_ATOMS: atom_id res chain seq x y z
N TYR A 1 -0.05 -6.31 14.48
CA TYR A 1 0.98 -5.49 13.84
C TYR A 1 1.99 -6.37 13.08
N LEU A 2 1.50 -7.34 12.30
CA LEU A 2 2.31 -8.18 11.40
C LEU A 2 2.55 -7.46 10.07
N HIS A 3 1.58 -6.65 9.62
CA HIS A 3 1.69 -5.85 8.39
C HIS A 3 2.89 -4.89 8.42
N GLY A 4 3.13 -4.20 9.54
CA GLY A 4 4.29 -3.30 9.66
C GLY A 4 5.65 -4.00 9.59
N LEU A 5 5.74 -5.29 9.92
CA LEU A 5 7.00 -6.05 9.83
C LEU A 5 7.38 -6.37 8.38
N PHE A 6 6.39 -6.55 7.50
CA PHE A 6 6.59 -6.75 6.06
C PHE A 6 6.67 -5.43 5.28
N SER A 7 6.21 -4.32 5.86
CA SER A 7 6.44 -2.95 5.37
C SER A 7 7.85 -2.43 5.66
N ALA A 8 8.64 -3.11 6.49
CA ALA A 8 10.04 -2.77 6.71
C ALA A 8 10.88 -3.26 5.53
N ASP A 9 11.15 -2.37 4.57
CA ASP A 9 11.89 -2.68 3.35
C ASP A 9 13.21 -3.42 3.61
N ALA A 10 13.89 -3.09 4.72
CA ALA A 10 15.13 -3.77 5.12
C ALA A 10 14.94 -5.24 5.52
N PHE A 11 13.85 -5.58 6.20
CA PHE A 11 13.53 -6.97 6.55
C PHE A 11 13.12 -7.76 5.30
N ARG A 12 12.25 -7.19 4.46
CA ARG A 12 11.82 -7.79 3.20
C ARG A 12 13.00 -8.00 2.24
N ALA A 13 13.88 -7.02 2.10
CA ALA A 13 15.07 -7.11 1.26
C ALA A 13 15.99 -8.26 1.72
N LYS A 14 16.31 -8.33 3.02
CA LYS A 14 17.11 -9.42 3.59
C LYS A 14 16.45 -10.79 3.47
N PHE A 15 15.14 -10.87 3.65
CA PHE A 15 14.39 -12.12 3.52
C PHE A 15 14.40 -12.63 2.07
N LEU A 16 14.17 -11.74 1.09
CA LEU A 16 14.22 -12.08 -0.34
C LEU A 16 15.63 -12.42 -0.81
N GLU A 17 16.65 -11.73 -0.29
CA GLU A 17 18.06 -12.04 -0.53
C GLU A 17 18.40 -13.46 -0.04
N ASN A 18 17.95 -13.85 1.15
CA ASN A 18 18.12 -15.21 1.68
C ASN A 18 17.41 -16.29 0.84
N LEU A 19 16.39 -15.93 0.07
CA LEU A 19 15.68 -16.81 -0.86
C LEU A 19 16.30 -16.82 -2.27
N GLY A 20 17.43 -16.13 -2.48
CA GLY A 20 18.12 -16.06 -3.77
C GLY A 20 17.53 -15.06 -4.77
N VAL A 21 16.56 -14.24 -4.34
CA VAL A 21 15.91 -13.22 -5.17
C VAL A 21 16.76 -11.95 -5.17
N LYS A 22 17.56 -11.77 -6.23
CA LYS A 22 18.26 -10.50 -6.50
C LYS A 22 17.31 -9.51 -7.18
N GLY A 23 16.42 -8.88 -6.40
CA GLY A 23 15.37 -8.02 -6.95
C GLY A 23 14.74 -7.05 -5.95
N GLY A 24 15.47 -6.69 -4.89
CA GLY A 24 14.98 -5.79 -3.82
C GLY A 24 14.99 -4.29 -4.16
N GLY A 25 14.89 -3.92 -5.45
CA GLY A 25 14.93 -2.51 -5.89
C GLY A 25 13.56 -1.84 -6.00
N ILE A 26 12.48 -2.59 -5.78
CA ILE A 26 11.12 -2.06 -5.79
C ILE A 26 10.76 -1.65 -4.36
N ASP A 27 10.54 -0.34 -4.17
CA ASP A 27 9.97 0.23 -2.96
C ASP A 27 8.52 -0.27 -2.83
N TYR A 28 8.39 -1.43 -2.21
CA TYR A 28 7.11 -2.12 -2.07
C TYR A 28 6.10 -1.25 -1.33
N ARG A 29 6.57 -0.43 -0.38
CA ARG A 29 5.70 0.51 0.31
C ARG A 29 5.18 1.56 -0.66
N ALA A 30 6.03 2.18 -1.46
CA ALA A 30 5.60 3.16 -2.45
C ALA A 30 4.62 2.58 -3.48
N GLU A 31 4.81 1.32 -3.89
CA GLU A 31 3.88 0.62 -4.78
C GLU A 31 2.51 0.41 -4.13
N VAL A 32 2.48 0.01 -2.85
CA VAL A 32 1.24 -0.17 -2.09
C VAL A 32 0.52 1.16 -1.90
N GLU A 33 1.22 2.22 -1.49
CA GLU A 33 0.64 3.56 -1.34
C GLU A 33 0.06 4.03 -2.69
N ARG A 34 0.79 3.88 -3.80
CA ARG A 34 0.29 4.25 -5.13
C ARG A 34 -0.98 3.47 -5.51
N ALA A 35 -1.02 2.16 -5.26
CA ALA A 35 -2.21 1.36 -5.55
C ALA A 35 -3.41 1.79 -4.71
N LEU A 36 -3.21 2.17 -3.45
CA LEU A 36 -4.26 2.71 -2.59
C LEU A 36 -4.76 4.07 -3.09
N ASP A 37 -3.85 4.95 -3.50
CA ASP A 37 -4.19 6.27 -4.08
C ASP A 37 -5.01 6.12 -5.37
N GLU A 38 -4.63 5.20 -6.26
CA GLU A 38 -5.37 4.90 -7.49
C GLU A 38 -6.80 4.41 -7.21
N ILE A 39 -6.96 3.51 -6.23
CA ILE A 39 -8.27 3.03 -5.80
C ILE A 39 -9.09 4.18 -5.20
N ALA A 40 -8.48 5.03 -4.36
CA ALA A 40 -9.16 6.16 -3.75
C ALA A 40 -9.67 7.15 -4.81
N ALA A 41 -8.84 7.49 -5.81
CA ALA A 41 -9.22 8.38 -6.90
C ALA A 41 -10.39 7.83 -7.74
N GLU A 42 -10.39 6.52 -8.01
CA GLU A 42 -11.51 5.89 -8.72
C GLU A 42 -12.79 5.90 -7.86
N LEU A 43 -12.67 5.65 -6.55
CA LEU A 43 -13.80 5.72 -5.64
C LEU A 43 -14.38 7.15 -5.57
N GLU A 44 -13.55 8.19 -5.50
CA GLU A 44 -14.00 9.59 -5.53
C GLU A 44 -14.72 9.98 -6.84
N THR A 45 -14.41 9.30 -7.94
CA THR A 45 -15.08 9.52 -9.23
C THR A 45 -16.51 8.96 -9.23
N HIS A 46 -16.75 7.84 -8.52
CA HIS A 46 -18.04 7.14 -8.53
C HIS A 46 -18.86 7.31 -7.25
N LEU A 47 -18.26 7.80 -6.17
CA LEU A 47 -18.90 7.96 -4.86
C LEU A 47 -18.83 9.42 -4.42
N ASP A 48 -19.97 9.97 -4.01
CA ASP A 48 -20.03 11.25 -3.31
C ASP A 48 -19.62 11.03 -1.85
N CYS A 49 -18.31 10.99 -1.62
CA CYS A 49 -17.72 10.80 -0.30
C CYS A 49 -18.23 11.83 0.70
N ASP A 50 -18.39 13.09 0.29
CA ASP A 50 -18.90 14.17 1.14
C ASP A 50 -20.35 13.91 1.59
N ALA A 51 -21.21 13.45 0.68
CA ALA A 51 -22.58 13.05 1.03
C ALA A 51 -22.61 11.84 1.98
N ILE A 52 -21.75 10.84 1.76
CA ILE A 52 -21.64 9.67 2.65
C ILE A 52 -21.16 10.10 4.04
N PHE A 53 -20.13 10.94 4.14
CA PHE A 53 -19.65 11.48 5.42
C PHE A 53 -20.69 12.37 6.10
N GLY A 54 -21.48 13.12 5.33
CA GLY A 54 -22.60 13.93 5.84
C GLY A 54 -23.72 13.09 6.47
N LEU A 55 -23.99 11.89 5.93
CA LEU A 55 -24.98 10.95 6.47
C LEU A 55 -24.49 10.15 7.68
N ALA A 56 -23.17 10.01 7.83
CA ALA A 56 -22.55 9.27 8.93
C ALA A 56 -22.46 10.07 10.24
N ARG A 57 -22.95 11.32 10.27
CA ARG A 57 -22.85 12.24 11.40
C ARG A 57 -24.16 12.46 12.13
#